data_AF-A0A7C1W117-F1
#
_entry.id   AF-A0A7C1W117-F1
#
_cell.length_a   1.000
_cell.length_b   1.000
_cell.length_c   1.000
_cell.angle_alpha   90.00
_cell.angle_beta   90.00
_cell.angle_gamma   90.00
#
_symmetry.space_group_name_H-M   'P 1'
#
loop_
_entity.id
_entity.type
_entity.pdbx_description
1 polymer ?
#
loop_
_entity_poly.entity_id
_entity_poly.type
_entity_poly.pdbx_seq_one_letter_code
_entity_poly.pdbx_strand_id
1 'polypeptide(L)'
;MSEMAEIGERSQRLVSDFLTRQAEKGMLRNPDPMNIGKAFMEMTTAMMTDPAKLVRAQIALWQDYMDLWKSTSERMMGLDAPQTAEPDKGDRRFRDGAWSENEVFNFIKQSYLLTSRWLQSTVSDVDGLEDETAKKLDFFTRQFVNALSPSNFVMTNPEVLRTTVESGGENLINGLKNLLDDLERGKGKLNISMTDKD
;
A
#
# COMPACT_ATOMS: atom_id res chain seq x y z
N MET A 1 -30.67 -21.50 -7.61
CA MET A 1 -29.61 -21.23 -6.62
C MET A 1 -29.32 -19.74 -6.69
N SER A 2 -29.08 -19.06 -5.57
CA SER A 2 -28.77 -17.62 -5.61
C SER A 2 -27.41 -17.41 -6.28
N GLU A 3 -27.25 -16.34 -7.04
CA GLU A 3 -25.99 -15.95 -7.71
C GLU A 3 -24.79 -15.96 -6.73
N MET A 4 -25.02 -15.56 -5.48
CA MET A 4 -24.01 -15.60 -4.41
C MET A 4 -23.54 -17.01 -4.04
N ALA A 5 -24.43 -18.01 -4.13
CA ALA A 5 -24.07 -19.40 -3.84
C ALA A 5 -23.14 -19.96 -4.92
N GLU A 6 -23.38 -19.61 -6.19
CA GLU A 6 -22.53 -20.01 -7.32
C GLU A 6 -21.14 -19.37 -7.24
N ILE A 7 -21.07 -18.06 -6.94
CA ILE A 7 -19.81 -17.35 -6.72
C ILE A 7 -19.03 -17.99 -5.55
N GLY A 8 -19.72 -18.36 -4.46
CA GLY A 8 -19.10 -19.00 -3.30
C GLY A 8 -18.46 -20.36 -3.65
N GLU A 9 -19.20 -21.23 -4.34
CA GLU A 9 -18.69 -22.54 -4.75
C GLU A 9 -17.50 -22.42 -5.72
N ARG A 10 -17.62 -21.50 -6.70
CA ARG A 10 -16.56 -21.21 -7.67
C ARG A 10 -15.30 -20.69 -6.99
N SER A 11 -15.46 -19.78 -6.02
CA SER A 11 -14.35 -19.21 -5.25
C SER A 11 -13.59 -20.27 -4.47
N GLN A 12 -14.31 -21.15 -3.75
CA GLN A 12 -13.69 -22.19 -2.94
C GLN A 12 -12.85 -23.14 -3.80
N ARG A 13 -13.37 -23.55 -4.95
CA ARG A 13 -12.69 -24.44 -5.89
C ARG A 13 -11.40 -23.81 -6.42
N LEU A 14 -11.49 -22.60 -6.96
CA LEU A 14 -10.36 -21.92 -7.59
C LEU A 14 -9.25 -21.54 -6.58
N VAL A 15 -9.62 -21.12 -5.36
CA VAL A 15 -8.65 -20.85 -4.29
C VAL A 15 -7.96 -22.13 -3.84
N SER A 16 -8.70 -23.24 -3.68
CA SER A 16 -8.12 -24.54 -3.32
C SER A 16 -7.11 -25.03 -4.37
N ASP A 17 -7.44 -24.88 -5.65
CA ASP A 17 -6.56 -25.25 -6.77
C ASP A 17 -5.31 -24.37 -6.80
N PHE A 18 -5.45 -23.06 -6.55
CA PHE A 18 -4.32 -22.13 -6.45
C PHE A 18 -3.37 -22.52 -5.32
N LEU A 19 -3.90 -22.76 -4.11
CA LEU A 19 -3.11 -23.13 -2.93
C LEU A 19 -2.36 -24.44 -3.12
N THR A 20 -3.04 -25.47 -3.64
CA THR A 20 -2.43 -26.77 -3.96
C THR A 20 -1.25 -26.61 -4.92
N ARG A 21 -1.45 -25.85 -6.00
CA ARG A 21 -0.40 -25.61 -7.01
C ARG A 21 0.76 -24.76 -6.51
N GLN A 22 0.51 -23.84 -5.58
CA GLN A 22 1.58 -23.07 -4.94
C GLN A 22 2.42 -23.95 -4.02
N ALA A 23 1.79 -24.84 -3.26
CA ALA A 23 2.47 -25.81 -2.40
C ALA A 23 3.38 -26.74 -3.23
N GLU A 24 2.89 -27.24 -4.37
CA GLU A 24 3.66 -28.09 -5.30
C GLU A 24 4.87 -27.38 -5.93
N LYS A 25 4.76 -26.07 -6.21
CA LYS A 25 5.85 -25.29 -6.84
C LYS A 25 6.99 -24.93 -5.89
N GLY A 26 6.89 -25.25 -4.60
CA GLY A 26 7.99 -25.06 -3.67
C GLY A 26 8.33 -23.60 -3.39
N MET A 27 7.34 -22.68 -3.44
CA MET A 27 7.50 -21.32 -2.88
C MET A 27 7.92 -21.34 -1.40
N LEU A 28 7.71 -22.48 -0.72
CA LEU A 28 8.15 -22.78 0.65
C LEU A 28 9.62 -23.23 0.76
N ARG A 29 10.33 -23.48 -0.36
CA ARG A 29 11.66 -24.12 -0.33
C ARG A 29 12.81 -23.13 -0.13
N ASN A 30 12.58 -21.86 -0.45
CA ASN A 30 13.46 -20.76 -0.07
C ASN A 30 12.59 -19.54 0.29
N PRO A 31 12.34 -19.29 1.58
CA PRO A 31 11.45 -18.21 2.01
C PRO A 31 12.01 -16.80 1.75
N ASP A 32 13.32 -16.67 1.51
CA ASP A 32 13.97 -15.39 1.22
C ASP A 32 15.03 -15.51 0.10
N PRO A 33 14.59 -15.72 -1.16
CA PRO A 33 15.51 -15.91 -2.29
C PRO A 33 16.30 -14.65 -2.65
N MET A 34 15.90 -13.49 -2.13
CA MET A 34 16.54 -12.20 -2.39
C MET A 34 17.40 -11.70 -1.22
N ASN A 35 17.53 -12.50 -0.15
CA ASN A 35 18.25 -12.16 1.09
C ASN A 35 17.78 -10.82 1.72
N ILE A 36 16.49 -10.52 1.61
CA ILE A 36 15.86 -9.32 2.16
C ILE A 36 16.03 -9.28 3.68
N GLY A 37 15.80 -10.40 4.36
CA GLY A 37 15.94 -10.50 5.82
C GLY A 37 17.36 -10.17 6.29
N LYS A 38 18.38 -10.61 5.54
CA LYS A 38 19.78 -10.25 5.82
C LYS A 38 20.01 -8.75 5.64
N ALA A 39 19.51 -8.16 4.56
CA ALA A 39 19.62 -6.72 4.31
C ALA A 39 18.99 -5.88 5.43
N PHE A 40 17.80 -6.26 5.93
CA PHE A 40 17.16 -5.59 7.06
C PHE A 40 17.93 -5.76 8.38
N MET A 41 18.56 -6.90 8.61
CA MET A 41 19.43 -7.10 9.78
C MET A 41 20.70 -6.26 9.72
N GLU A 42 21.33 -6.17 8.54
CA GLU A 42 22.47 -5.29 8.29
C GLU A 42 22.11 -3.82 8.50
N MET A 43 20.97 -3.40 7.95
CA MET A 43 20.40 -2.07 8.18
C MET A 43 20.19 -1.78 9.67
N THR A 44 19.55 -2.69 10.39
CA THR A 44 19.28 -2.53 11.83
C THR A 44 20.59 -2.40 12.60
N THR A 45 21.58 -3.20 12.25
CA THR A 45 22.92 -3.14 12.86
C THR A 45 23.61 -1.81 12.58
N ALA A 46 23.57 -1.34 11.33
CA ALA A 46 24.12 -0.05 10.94
C ALA A 46 23.40 1.12 11.62
N MET A 47 22.07 1.07 11.72
CA MET A 47 21.26 2.06 12.44
C MET A 47 21.63 2.17 13.93
N MET A 48 22.02 1.06 14.57
CA MET A 48 22.49 1.07 15.96
C MET A 48 23.86 1.74 16.16
N THR A 49 24.60 2.02 15.08
CA THR A 49 25.88 2.74 15.17
C THR A 49 25.71 4.25 15.37
N ASP A 50 24.58 4.82 14.92
CA ASP A 50 24.19 6.21 15.17
C ASP A 50 22.72 6.31 15.64
N PRO A 51 22.45 5.94 16.90
CA PRO A 51 21.10 6.03 17.45
C PRO A 51 20.60 7.49 17.54
N ALA A 52 21.51 8.48 17.57
CA ALA A 52 21.14 9.89 17.60
C ALA A 52 20.50 10.34 16.28
N LYS A 53 20.89 9.74 15.15
CA LYS A 53 20.23 9.96 13.84
C LYS A 53 18.80 9.46 13.84
N LEU A 54 18.55 8.27 14.38
CA LEU A 54 17.19 7.72 14.51
C LEU A 54 16.31 8.60 15.42
N VAL A 55 16.83 9.03 16.56
CA VAL A 55 16.08 9.91 17.47
C VAL A 55 15.73 11.23 16.79
N ARG A 56 16.67 11.83 16.04
CA ARG A 56 16.40 13.04 15.25
C ARG A 56 15.33 12.81 14.19
N ALA A 57 15.40 11.70 13.46
CA ALA A 57 14.37 11.33 12.48
C ALA A 57 13.00 11.14 13.15
N GLN A 58 12.94 10.53 14.32
CA GLN A 58 11.70 10.35 15.08
C GLN A 58 11.11 11.68 15.57
N ILE A 59 11.95 12.61 16.03
CA ILE A 59 11.52 13.96 16.43
C ILE A 59 10.98 14.73 15.23
N ALA A 60 11.67 14.66 14.08
CA ALA A 60 11.21 15.30 12.84
C ALA A 60 9.82 14.78 12.43
N LEU A 61 9.60 13.46 12.47
CA LEU A 61 8.29 12.87 12.19
C LEU A 61 7.22 13.39 13.16
N TRP A 62 7.54 13.49 14.45
CA TRP A 62 6.62 14.03 15.45
C TRP A 62 6.24 15.50 15.16
N GLN A 63 7.20 16.30 14.73
CA GLN A 63 6.96 17.69 14.32
C GLN A 63 6.05 17.75 13.10
N ASP A 64 6.34 16.96 12.07
CA ASP A 64 5.52 16.89 10.86
C ASP A 64 4.07 16.50 11.17
N TYR A 65 3.87 15.54 12.08
CA TYR A 65 2.54 15.16 12.55
C TYR A 65 1.86 16.31 13.30
N MET A 66 2.55 17.00 14.20
CA MET A 66 1.98 18.15 14.91
C MET A 66 1.53 19.26 13.95
N ASP A 67 2.33 19.53 12.91
CA ASP A 67 1.98 20.48 11.86
C ASP A 67 0.78 20.01 11.04
N LEU A 68 0.68 18.72 10.74
CA LEU A 68 -0.49 18.13 10.11
C LEU A 68 -1.74 18.28 10.99
N TRP A 69 -1.67 17.92 12.27
CA TRP A 69 -2.78 18.06 13.22
C TRP A 69 -3.26 19.50 13.32
N LYS A 70 -2.33 20.46 13.35
CA LYS A 70 -2.64 21.89 13.36
C LYS A 70 -3.34 22.31 12.06
N SER A 71 -2.75 22.02 10.90
CA SER A 71 -3.33 22.37 9.59
C SER A 71 -4.71 21.76 9.39
N THR A 72 -4.90 20.49 9.72
CA THR A 72 -6.21 19.83 9.67
C THR A 72 -7.22 20.47 10.61
N SER A 73 -6.81 20.85 11.83
CA SER A 73 -7.71 21.54 12.78
C SER A 73 -8.16 22.91 12.24
N GLU A 74 -7.23 23.68 11.67
CA GLU A 74 -7.52 24.98 11.05
C GLU A 74 -8.50 24.82 9.87
N ARG A 75 -8.28 23.84 8.99
CA ARG A 75 -9.17 23.53 7.86
C ARG A 75 -10.57 23.07 8.30
N MET A 76 -10.65 22.26 9.35
CA MET A 76 -11.94 21.85 9.94
C MET A 76 -12.71 23.05 10.53
N MET A 77 -12.02 24.12 10.94
CA MET A 77 -12.65 25.38 11.37
C MET A 77 -13.00 26.31 10.19
N GLY A 78 -12.78 25.87 8.94
CA GLY A 78 -13.03 26.65 7.74
C GLY A 78 -11.96 27.70 7.43
N LEU A 79 -10.78 27.60 8.05
CA LEU A 79 -9.64 28.46 7.74
C LEU A 79 -8.87 27.91 6.54
N ASP A 80 -8.24 28.81 5.79
CA ASP A 80 -7.30 28.42 4.74
C ASP A 80 -5.95 28.08 5.39
N ALA A 81 -5.57 26.80 5.35
CA ALA A 81 -4.29 26.31 5.86
C ALA A 81 -3.57 25.47 4.79
N PRO A 82 -2.25 25.64 4.65
CA PRO A 82 -1.46 24.91 3.65
C PRO A 82 -1.44 23.40 3.95
N GLN A 83 -1.29 22.58 2.91
CA GLN A 83 -1.04 21.15 3.09
C GLN A 83 0.39 20.94 3.62
N THR A 84 0.52 20.17 4.69
CA THR A 84 1.81 19.77 5.28
C THR A 84 2.55 18.78 4.38
N ALA A 85 1.81 17.95 3.63
CA ALA A 85 2.37 17.00 2.67
C ALA A 85 1.53 16.90 1.39
N GLU A 86 2.16 17.16 0.24
CA GLU A 86 1.56 16.97 -1.08
C GLU A 86 2.08 15.70 -1.75
N PRO A 87 1.31 14.98 -2.56
CA PRO A 87 1.80 13.83 -3.31
C PRO A 87 2.82 14.23 -4.38
N ASP A 88 3.68 13.30 -4.78
CA ASP A 88 4.66 13.55 -5.82
C ASP A 88 3.98 13.85 -7.16
N LYS A 89 4.66 14.65 -8.01
CA LYS A 89 4.12 15.02 -9.33
C LYS A 89 3.81 13.77 -10.15
N GLY A 90 2.53 13.62 -10.52
CA GLY A 90 2.06 12.49 -11.32
C GLY A 90 1.59 11.28 -10.52
N ASP A 91 1.57 11.33 -9.18
CA ASP A 91 0.97 10.27 -8.37
C ASP A 91 -0.54 10.19 -8.61
N ARG A 92 -0.95 9.15 -9.34
CA ARG A 92 -2.34 8.97 -9.77
C ARG A 92 -3.27 8.53 -8.64
N ARG A 93 -2.72 8.04 -7.51
CA ARG A 93 -3.49 7.47 -6.39
C ARG A 93 -4.35 8.52 -5.69
N PHE A 94 -3.92 9.78 -5.71
CA PHE A 94 -4.55 10.89 -4.99
C PHE A 94 -5.22 11.90 -5.93
N ARG A 95 -5.68 11.46 -7.11
CA ARG A 95 -6.29 12.33 -8.13
C ARG A 95 -7.74 12.70 -7.86
N ASP A 96 -8.48 11.87 -7.13
CA ASP A 96 -9.87 12.15 -6.77
C ASP A 96 -9.93 13.39 -5.85
N GLY A 97 -10.86 14.31 -6.12
CA GLY A 97 -11.00 15.57 -5.38
C GLY A 97 -11.23 15.36 -3.88
N ALA A 98 -11.86 14.24 -3.49
CA ALA A 98 -12.11 13.92 -2.08
C ALA A 98 -10.82 13.81 -1.25
N TRP A 99 -9.68 13.46 -1.86
CA TRP A 99 -8.37 13.44 -1.20
C TRP A 99 -7.88 14.84 -0.77
N SER A 100 -8.50 15.91 -1.26
CA SER A 100 -8.16 17.30 -0.94
C SER A 100 -9.33 18.09 -0.35
N GLU A 101 -10.56 17.74 -0.70
CA GLU A 101 -11.78 18.42 -0.27
C GLU A 101 -12.37 17.86 1.03
N ASN A 102 -12.16 16.57 1.30
CA ASN A 102 -12.65 15.95 2.54
C ASN A 102 -11.52 15.86 3.56
N GLU A 103 -11.71 16.49 4.72
CA GLU A 103 -10.64 16.61 5.73
C GLU A 103 -10.18 15.27 6.31
N VAL A 104 -11.05 14.26 6.37
CA VAL A 104 -10.68 12.90 6.84
C VAL A 104 -9.77 12.22 5.81
N PHE A 105 -10.17 12.18 4.54
CA PHE A 105 -9.33 11.59 3.48
C PHE A 105 -8.05 12.40 3.25
N ASN A 106 -8.13 13.72 3.39
CA ASN A 106 -6.97 14.60 3.32
C ASN A 106 -5.96 14.29 4.44
N PHE A 107 -6.42 14.14 5.68
CA PHE A 107 -5.57 13.74 6.81
C PHE A 107 -4.93 12.36 6.61
N ILE A 108 -5.71 11.37 6.14
CA ILE A 108 -5.21 10.02 5.84
C ILE A 108 -4.12 10.07 4.76
N LYS A 109 -4.35 10.80 3.66
CA LYS A 109 -3.37 11.00 2.59
C LYS A 109 -2.10 11.62 3.14
N GLN A 110 -2.20 12.74 3.85
CA GLN A 110 -1.03 13.47 4.34
C GLN A 110 -0.24 12.64 5.37
N SER A 111 -0.93 11.96 6.29
CA SER A 111 -0.30 11.04 7.26
C SER A 111 0.48 9.92 6.57
N TYR A 112 -0.09 9.35 5.51
CA TYR A 112 0.59 8.36 4.67
C TYR A 112 1.84 8.96 4.01
N LEU A 113 1.72 10.15 3.41
CA LEU A 113 2.84 10.79 2.73
C LEU A 113 3.99 11.13 3.68
N LEU A 114 3.69 11.66 4.87
CA LEU A 114 4.70 11.94 5.89
C LEU A 114 5.44 10.67 6.31
N THR A 115 4.69 9.63 6.68
CA THR A 115 5.28 8.34 7.09
C THR A 115 6.08 7.69 5.96
N SER A 116 5.56 7.77 4.73
CA SER A 116 6.20 7.21 3.53
C SER A 116 7.57 7.84 3.26
N ARG A 117 7.67 9.17 3.42
CA ARG A 117 8.89 9.95 3.20
C ARG A 117 9.87 9.71 4.33
N TRP A 118 9.39 9.77 5.57
CA TRP A 118 10.19 9.50 6.76
C TRP A 118 10.82 8.10 6.71
N LEU A 119 10.04 7.07 6.33
CA LEU A 119 10.58 5.72 6.25
C LEU A 119 11.63 5.59 5.15
N GLN A 120 11.36 6.14 3.96
CA GLN A 120 12.31 6.13 2.85
C GLN A 120 13.59 6.90 3.17
N SER A 121 13.50 8.09 3.79
CA SER A 121 14.67 8.88 4.17
C SER A 121 15.46 8.17 5.27
N THR A 122 14.80 7.61 6.28
CA THR A 122 15.45 6.88 7.38
C THR A 122 16.24 5.69 6.86
N VAL A 123 15.73 4.96 5.85
CA VAL A 123 16.43 3.85 5.21
C VAL A 123 17.56 4.34 4.29
N SER A 124 17.33 5.41 3.53
CA SER A 124 18.33 5.95 2.59
C SER A 124 19.52 6.58 3.30
N ASP A 125 19.30 7.14 4.48
CA ASP A 125 20.32 7.80 5.28
C ASP A 125 21.12 6.81 6.15
N VAL A 126 20.97 5.49 6.01
CA VAL A 126 21.79 4.56 6.80
C VAL A 126 23.21 4.50 6.24
N ASP A 127 24.16 4.96 7.04
CA ASP A 127 25.59 4.92 6.71
C ASP A 127 26.19 3.52 6.93
N GLY A 128 27.27 3.20 6.21
CA GLY A 128 28.03 1.95 6.43
C GLY A 128 27.45 0.70 5.79
N LEU A 129 26.43 0.82 4.94
CA LEU A 129 25.91 -0.26 4.11
C LEU A 129 26.69 -0.38 2.79
N GLU A 130 26.82 -1.61 2.30
CA GLU A 130 27.29 -1.85 0.94
C GLU A 130 26.27 -1.37 -0.09
N ASP A 131 26.73 -0.82 -1.22
CA ASP A 131 25.88 -0.24 -2.28
C ASP A 131 24.75 -1.17 -2.75
N GLU A 132 25.02 -2.49 -2.85
CA GLU A 132 24.01 -3.47 -3.26
C GLU A 132 22.90 -3.62 -2.20
N THR A 133 23.29 -3.69 -0.92
CA THR A 133 22.36 -3.76 0.21
C THR A 133 21.53 -2.49 0.31
N ALA A 134 22.15 -1.32 0.18
CA ALA A 134 21.45 -0.03 0.21
C ALA A 134 20.39 0.09 -0.90
N LYS A 135 20.73 -0.30 -2.14
CA LYS A 135 19.77 -0.32 -3.27
C LYS A 135 18.62 -1.29 -3.06
N LYS A 136 18.89 -2.48 -2.51
CA LYS A 136 17.83 -3.45 -2.18
C LYS A 136 16.88 -2.86 -1.13
N LEU A 137 17.42 -2.26 -0.07
CA LEU A 137 16.63 -1.66 1.00
C LEU A 137 15.77 -0.50 0.49
N ASP A 138 16.30 0.41 -0.32
CA ASP A 138 15.51 1.48 -0.94
C ASP A 138 14.36 0.90 -1.78
N PHE A 139 14.66 -0.07 -2.65
CA PHE A 139 13.65 -0.70 -3.50
C PHE A 139 12.53 -1.36 -2.68
N PHE A 140 12.88 -2.23 -1.73
CA PHE A 140 11.88 -2.95 -0.95
C PHE A 140 11.14 -2.06 0.04
N THR A 141 11.77 -1.01 0.56
CA THR A 141 11.09 0.00 1.37
C THR A 141 10.03 0.74 0.54
N ARG A 142 10.35 1.14 -0.70
CA ARG A 142 9.37 1.73 -1.62
C ARG A 142 8.21 0.76 -1.91
N GLN A 143 8.50 -0.52 -2.15
CA GLN A 143 7.44 -1.52 -2.38
C GLN A 143 6.55 -1.68 -1.15
N PHE A 144 7.14 -1.76 0.05
CA PHE A 144 6.42 -1.87 1.31
C PHE A 144 5.49 -0.68 1.55
N VAL A 145 6.03 0.54 1.41
CA VAL A 145 5.27 1.79 1.55
C VAL A 145 4.16 1.89 0.49
N ASN A 146 4.41 1.46 -0.75
CA ASN A 146 3.40 1.46 -1.79
C ASN A 146 2.27 0.46 -1.50
N ALA A 147 2.58 -0.70 -0.93
CA ALA A 147 1.59 -1.70 -0.53
C ALA A 147 0.67 -1.18 0.59
N LEU A 148 1.20 -0.37 1.50
CA LEU A 148 0.44 0.26 2.59
C LEU A 148 -0.31 1.53 2.18
N SER A 149 -0.31 1.91 0.90
CA SER A 149 -1.00 3.11 0.44
C SER A 149 -2.52 3.03 0.74
N PRO A 150 -3.13 4.09 1.28
CA PRO A 150 -4.55 4.08 1.63
C PRO A 150 -5.47 3.94 0.40
N SER A 151 -4.97 4.21 -0.81
CA SER A 151 -5.72 3.94 -2.05
C SER A 151 -5.95 2.45 -2.30
N ASN A 152 -5.19 1.56 -1.66
CA ASN A 152 -5.26 0.11 -1.87
C ASN A 152 -6.38 -0.56 -1.08
N PHE A 153 -6.98 0.13 -0.10
CA PHE A 153 -7.99 -0.45 0.77
C PHE A 153 -9.34 0.21 0.55
N VAL A 154 -10.37 -0.61 0.44
CA VAL A 154 -11.77 -0.17 0.23
C VAL A 154 -12.17 0.87 1.27
N MET A 155 -11.87 0.64 2.56
CA MET A 155 -12.31 1.50 3.66
C MET A 155 -11.64 2.88 3.70
N THR A 156 -10.52 3.07 3.00
CA THR A 156 -9.76 4.32 3.01
C THR A 156 -9.68 4.98 1.64
N ASN A 157 -10.30 4.38 0.61
CA ASN A 157 -10.35 4.92 -0.73
C ASN A 157 -11.71 5.61 -0.98
N PRO A 158 -11.76 6.94 -1.13
CA PRO A 158 -13.01 7.67 -1.27
C PRO A 158 -13.78 7.31 -2.54
N GLU A 159 -13.07 7.05 -3.64
CA GLU A 159 -13.68 6.67 -4.93
C GLU A 159 -14.36 5.31 -4.79
N VAL A 160 -13.66 4.32 -4.23
CA VAL A 160 -14.21 2.98 -4.04
C VAL A 160 -15.38 2.99 -3.06
N LEU A 161 -15.28 3.72 -1.93
CA LEU A 161 -16.40 3.83 -0.98
C LEU A 161 -17.63 4.43 -1.64
N ARG A 162 -17.47 5.54 -2.37
CA ARG A 162 -18.55 6.22 -3.08
C ARG A 162 -19.21 5.28 -4.09
N THR A 163 -18.43 4.65 -4.98
CA THR A 163 -18.96 3.70 -5.96
C THR A 163 -19.63 2.50 -5.29
N THR A 164 -19.07 1.99 -4.18
CA THR A 164 -19.66 0.85 -3.45
C THR A 164 -21.03 1.22 -2.88
N VAL A 165 -21.20 2.43 -2.34
CA VAL A 165 -22.49 2.91 -1.84
C VAL A 165 -23.47 3.13 -3.00
N GLU A 166 -23.03 3.79 -4.07
CA GLU A 166 -23.87 4.09 -5.25
C GLU A 166 -24.34 2.82 -5.98
N SER A 167 -23.48 1.81 -6.11
CA SER A 167 -23.79 0.55 -6.78
C SER A 167 -24.36 -0.52 -5.84
N GLY A 168 -24.61 -0.20 -4.56
CA GLY A 168 -25.03 -1.19 -3.57
C GLY A 168 -24.06 -2.37 -3.40
N GLY A 169 -22.77 -2.17 -3.67
CA GLY A 169 -21.71 -3.19 -3.58
C GLY A 169 -21.45 -3.99 -4.87
N GLU A 170 -22.18 -3.72 -5.96
CA GLU A 170 -22.01 -4.43 -7.24
C GLU A 170 -20.59 -4.29 -7.84
N ASN A 171 -19.91 -3.16 -7.67
CA ASN A 171 -18.52 -2.97 -8.10
C ASN A 171 -17.55 -4.02 -7.51
N LEU A 172 -17.72 -4.36 -6.22
CA LEU A 172 -16.89 -5.35 -5.53
C LEU A 172 -17.20 -6.77 -6.01
N ILE A 173 -18.48 -7.08 -6.25
CA ILE A 173 -18.93 -8.36 -6.79
C ILE A 173 -18.34 -8.57 -8.18
N ASN A 174 -18.41 -7.56 -9.05
CA ASN A 174 -17.84 -7.61 -10.39
C ASN A 174 -16.31 -7.71 -10.35
N GLY A 175 -15.65 -7.00 -9.44
CA GLY A 175 -14.20 -7.16 -9.20
C GLY A 175 -13.82 -8.59 -8.79
N LEU A 176 -14.61 -9.22 -7.92
CA LEU A 176 -14.40 -10.62 -7.54
C LEU A 176 -14.61 -11.57 -8.73
N LYS A 177 -15.67 -11.37 -9.53
CA LYS A 177 -15.91 -12.17 -10.75
C LYS A 177 -14.71 -12.10 -11.70
N ASN A 178 -14.19 -10.89 -11.96
CA ASN A 178 -13.00 -10.69 -12.79
C ASN A 178 -11.78 -11.44 -12.22
N LEU A 179 -11.55 -11.38 -10.90
CA LEU A 179 -10.46 -12.11 -10.26
C LEU A 179 -10.58 -13.63 -10.43
N LEU A 180 -11.80 -14.17 -10.28
CA LEU A 180 -12.06 -15.60 -10.46
C LEU A 180 -11.86 -16.02 -11.92
N ASP A 181 -12.33 -15.21 -12.88
CA ASP A 181 -12.12 -15.44 -14.31
C ASP A 181 -10.62 -15.46 -14.66
N ASP A 182 -9.85 -14.52 -14.12
CA ASP A 182 -8.40 -14.45 -14.32
C ASP A 182 -7.69 -15.71 -13.78
N LEU A 183 -8.13 -16.21 -12.62
CA LEU A 183 -7.56 -17.38 -11.97
C LEU A 183 -7.91 -18.69 -12.69
N GLU A 184 -9.14 -18.79 -13.20
CA GLU A 184 -9.62 -19.93 -13.97
C GLU A 184 -8.90 -20.01 -15.33
N ARG A 185 -8.78 -18.90 -16.05
CA ARG A 185 -8.05 -18.83 -17.33
C ARG A 185 -6.59 -19.20 -17.17
N GLY A 186 -5.95 -18.76 -16.09
CA GLY A 186 -4.55 -19.11 -15.82
C GLY A 186 -4.36 -20.49 -15.20
N LYS A 187 -5.43 -21.29 -15.05
CA LYS A 187 -5.41 -22.64 -14.45
C LYS A 187 -4.72 -22.62 -13.08
N GLY A 188 -5.17 -21.75 -12.18
CA GLY A 188 -4.55 -21.57 -10.86
C GLY A 188 -3.28 -20.70 -10.88
N LYS A 189 -3.11 -19.85 -11.89
CA LYS A 189 -2.24 -18.67 -11.87
C LYS A 189 -3.11 -17.47 -12.23
N LEU A 190 -2.82 -16.29 -11.67
CA LEU A 190 -3.50 -15.07 -12.09
C LEU A 190 -3.07 -14.73 -13.53
N ASN A 191 -4.01 -14.80 -14.47
CA ASN A 191 -3.81 -14.37 -15.85
C ASN A 191 -4.70 -13.17 -16.13
N ILE A 192 -4.19 -11.98 -15.81
CA ILE A 192 -4.90 -10.69 -15.87
C ILE A 192 -5.21 -10.34 -17.33
N SER A 193 -6.48 -10.07 -17.65
CA SER A 193 -6.86 -9.57 -18.99
C SER A 193 -6.46 -8.11 -19.12
N MET A 194 -5.86 -7.74 -20.26
CA MET A 194 -5.58 -6.33 -20.59
C MET A 194 -6.68 -5.68 -21.45
N THR A 195 -7.68 -6.46 -21.87
CA THR A 195 -8.82 -6.00 -22.67
C THR A 195 -10.10 -6.67 -22.19
N ASP A 196 -11.21 -5.94 -22.22
CA ASP A 196 -12.53 -6.55 -22.10
C ASP A 196 -12.76 -7.46 -23.30
N LYS A 197 -13.44 -8.58 -23.07
CA LYS A 197 -13.81 -9.53 -24.11
C LYS A 197 -15.31 -9.39 -24.31
N ASP A 198 -15.70 -9.00 -25.52
CA ASP A 198 -17.09 -8.89 -25.95
C ASP A 198 -17.89 -10.19 -25.73
#